data_AF-A0AA97GER9-F1
#
_entry.id   AF-A0AA97GER9-F1
#
_cell.length_a   1.000
_cell.length_b   1.000
_cell.length_c   1.000
_cell.angle_alpha   90.00
_cell.angle_beta   90.00
_cell.angle_gamma   90.00
#
_symmetry.space_group_name_H-M   'P 1'
#
loop_
_entity.id
_entity.type
_entity.pdbx_description
1 polymer ?
#
loop_
_entity_poly.entity_id
_entity_poly.type
_entity_poly.pdbx_seq_one_letter_code
_entity_poly.pdbx_strand_id
1 'polypeptide(L)'
;MLIPSKQGDLDCLCGIYSLVNMSTWFYGDRIKPRPLFNYLLREYSEYWSLYKCLTQGIDIPEMDYLIKRLTLKYPSQAPLCVTTPFRYKDGLTTQKILSACQAFLGAHTTSRRLILLGDQWHWSLVERMDSEYLYFFDSHQQERVSRARYGLRGNKVRRLYSESVYFVEVT
;
A
#
# COMPACT_ATOMS: atom_id res chain seq x y z
N MET A 1 -0.10 -4.92 -20.21
CA MET A 1 -0.58 -4.05 -19.11
C MET A 1 -0.76 -4.94 -17.89
N LEU A 2 -0.15 -4.59 -16.75
CA LEU A 2 -0.35 -5.35 -15.51
C LEU A 2 -1.76 -5.07 -14.99
N ILE A 3 -2.47 -6.11 -14.56
CA ILE A 3 -3.82 -6.00 -14.00
C ILE A 3 -3.71 -6.37 -12.52
N PRO A 4 -4.22 -5.55 -11.59
CA PRO A 4 -4.19 -5.89 -10.18
C PRO A 4 -5.08 -7.12 -9.92
N SER A 5 -4.61 -7.99 -9.02
CA SER A 5 -5.45 -9.05 -8.46
C SER A 5 -6.64 -8.42 -7.73
N LYS A 6 -7.84 -8.92 -8.03
CA LYS A 6 -9.09 -8.39 -7.50
C LYS A 6 -9.48 -9.09 -6.20
N GLN A 7 -9.93 -8.31 -5.24
CA GLN A 7 -10.50 -8.79 -3.99
C GLN A 7 -11.96 -9.21 -4.18
N GLY A 8 -12.45 -10.13 -3.33
CA GLY A 8 -13.88 -10.48 -3.30
C GLY A 8 -14.69 -9.47 -2.49
N ASP A 9 -15.96 -9.28 -2.86
CA ASP A 9 -16.83 -8.24 -2.28
C ASP A 9 -17.15 -8.43 -0.79
N LEU A 10 -16.92 -9.64 -0.24
CA LEU A 10 -17.31 -10.01 1.12
C LEU A 10 -16.12 -10.24 2.06
N ASP A 11 -14.89 -10.15 1.55
CA ASP A 11 -13.69 -10.34 2.36
C ASP A 11 -13.04 -8.99 2.71
N CYS A 12 -12.29 -8.93 3.80
CA CYS A 12 -11.56 -7.72 4.21
C CYS A 12 -10.04 -7.79 3.88
N LEU A 13 -9.64 -8.57 2.87
CA LEU A 13 -8.23 -8.89 2.61
C LEU A 13 -7.47 -7.81 1.82
N CYS A 14 -7.96 -6.57 1.77
CA CYS A 14 -7.36 -5.48 0.98
C CYS A 14 -5.88 -5.24 1.26
N GLY A 15 -5.45 -5.38 2.52
CA GLY A 15 -4.04 -5.29 2.89
C GLY A 15 -3.20 -6.41 2.28
N ILE A 16 -3.69 -7.65 2.30
CA ILE A 16 -3.02 -8.80 1.69
C ILE A 16 -2.96 -8.64 0.17
N TYR A 17 -4.06 -8.26 -0.48
CA TYR A 17 -4.10 -8.00 -1.91
C TYR A 17 -3.17 -6.85 -2.31
N SER A 18 -3.09 -5.78 -1.51
CA SER A 18 -2.16 -4.69 -1.75
C SER A 18 -0.71 -5.15 -1.75
N LEU A 19 -0.30 -6.03 -0.83
CA LEU A 19 1.07 -6.57 -0.82
C LEU A 19 1.36 -7.50 -2.01
N VAL A 20 0.37 -8.30 -2.42
CA VAL A 20 0.47 -9.13 -3.64
C VAL A 20 0.62 -8.23 -4.87
N ASN A 21 -0.28 -7.28 -5.04
CA ASN A 21 -0.31 -6.36 -6.17
C ASN A 21 0.97 -5.53 -6.24
N MET A 22 1.46 -5.02 -5.10
CA MET A 22 2.72 -4.30 -4.99
C MET A 22 3.88 -5.14 -5.53
N SER A 23 3.99 -6.39 -5.07
CA SER A 23 5.06 -7.30 -5.50
C SER A 23 4.98 -7.59 -6.99
N THR A 24 3.78 -7.88 -7.50
CA THR A 24 3.59 -8.12 -8.95
C THR A 24 3.86 -6.87 -9.78
N TRP A 25 3.55 -5.69 -9.26
CA TRP A 25 3.80 -4.44 -9.95
C TRP A 25 5.30 -4.22 -10.12
N PHE A 26 6.11 -4.43 -9.07
CA PHE A 26 7.57 -4.28 -9.14
C PHE A 26 8.26 -5.36 -9.97
N TYR A 27 7.87 -6.62 -9.78
CA TYR A 27 8.64 -7.75 -10.28
C TYR A 27 8.05 -8.46 -11.50
N GLY A 28 6.81 -8.13 -11.88
CA GLY A 28 6.10 -8.75 -13.00
C GLY A 28 5.92 -10.25 -12.81
N ASP A 29 6.13 -11.01 -13.89
CA ASP A 29 5.93 -12.46 -13.95
C ASP A 29 6.85 -13.29 -13.04
N ARG A 30 7.88 -12.66 -12.46
CA ARG A 30 8.73 -13.29 -11.43
C ARG A 30 7.94 -13.60 -10.15
N ILE A 31 6.81 -12.93 -9.93
CA ILE A 31 5.96 -13.14 -8.76
C ILE A 31 4.65 -13.77 -9.22
N LYS A 32 4.39 -14.97 -8.73
CA LYS A 32 3.09 -15.63 -8.91
C LYS A 32 2.13 -15.13 -7.81
N PRO A 33 0.98 -14.52 -8.14
CA PRO A 33 0.08 -13.93 -7.15
C PRO A 33 -0.44 -14.94 -6.12
N ARG A 34 -0.94 -16.10 -6.55
CA ARG A 34 -1.56 -17.09 -5.66
C ARG A 34 -0.58 -17.69 -4.63
N PRO A 35 0.64 -18.11 -5.00
CA PRO A 35 1.65 -18.53 -4.02
C PRO A 35 2.03 -17.42 -3.03
N LEU A 36 2.14 -16.16 -3.49
CA LEU A 36 2.47 -15.05 -2.61
C LEU A 36 1.33 -14.74 -1.64
N PHE A 37 0.08 -14.75 -2.12
CA PHE A 37 -1.11 -14.60 -1.29
C PHE A 37 -1.16 -15.65 -0.17
N ASN A 38 -1.00 -16.93 -0.53
CA ASN A 38 -0.98 -18.03 0.45
C ASN A 38 0.17 -17.87 1.45
N TYR A 39 1.34 -17.43 0.99
CA TYR A 39 2.48 -17.14 1.86
C TYR A 39 2.12 -16.06 2.88
N LEU A 40 1.59 -14.92 2.45
CA LEU A 40 1.23 -13.81 3.33
C LEU A 40 0.17 -14.20 4.36
N LEU A 41 -0.86 -14.96 3.97
CA LEU A 41 -1.85 -15.48 4.91
C LEU A 41 -1.23 -16.41 5.95
N ARG A 42 -0.32 -17.29 5.53
CA ARG A 42 0.41 -18.17 6.44
C ARG A 42 1.24 -17.37 7.43
N GLU A 43 2.05 -16.41 6.96
CA GLU A 43 2.87 -15.57 7.84
C GLU A 43 1.99 -14.76 8.82
N TYR A 44 0.84 -14.26 8.38
CA TYR A 44 -0.12 -13.60 9.26
C TYR A 44 -0.66 -14.56 10.35
N SER A 45 -1.01 -15.80 9.95
CA SER A 45 -1.61 -16.79 10.85
C SER A 45 -0.70 -17.28 11.98
N GLU A 46 0.61 -17.02 11.89
CA GLU A 46 1.55 -17.32 12.96
C GLU A 46 1.30 -16.48 14.24
N TYR A 47 0.72 -15.28 14.09
CA TYR A 47 0.54 -14.34 15.20
C TYR A 47 -0.90 -13.85 15.38
N TRP A 48 -1.72 -13.88 14.33
CA TRP A 48 -3.07 -13.33 14.36
C TRP A 48 -4.10 -14.26 13.73
N SER A 49 -5.37 -14.10 14.16
CA SER A 49 -6.48 -14.92 13.68
C SER A 49 -6.84 -14.63 12.23
N LEU A 50 -6.83 -15.65 11.37
CA LEU A 50 -7.32 -15.52 10.00
C LEU A 50 -8.79 -15.09 9.95
N TYR A 51 -9.59 -15.42 10.95
CA TYR A 51 -10.96 -14.91 11.06
C TYR A 51 -11.00 -13.39 11.22
N LYS A 52 -10.11 -12.82 12.05
CA LYS A 52 -9.94 -11.36 12.16
C LYS A 52 -9.54 -10.77 10.81
N CYS A 53 -8.53 -11.33 10.16
CA CYS A 53 -8.07 -10.87 8.85
C CYS A 53 -9.21 -10.83 7.82
N LEU A 54 -10.02 -11.89 7.77
CA LEU A 54 -11.12 -12.02 6.82
C LEU A 54 -12.27 -11.05 7.07
N THR A 55 -12.53 -10.71 8.33
CA THR A 55 -13.73 -9.95 8.75
C THR A 55 -13.45 -8.48 9.11
N GLN A 56 -12.20 -8.13 9.39
CA GLN A 56 -11.79 -6.80 9.86
C GLN A 56 -10.58 -6.25 9.08
N GLY A 57 -9.90 -7.09 8.30
CA GLY A 57 -8.70 -6.72 7.57
C GLY A 57 -7.47 -6.70 8.48
N ILE A 58 -6.49 -5.88 8.10
CA ILE A 58 -5.23 -5.74 8.83
C ILE A 58 -4.92 -4.30 9.19
N ASP A 59 -4.31 -4.09 10.34
CA ASP A 59 -3.87 -2.81 10.88
C ASP A 59 -2.36 -2.57 10.62
N ILE A 60 -1.87 -1.39 11.00
CA ILE A 60 -0.47 -0.97 10.81
C ILE A 60 0.55 -2.00 11.34
N PRO A 61 0.43 -2.57 12.56
CA PRO A 61 1.43 -3.54 13.06
C PRO A 61 1.50 -4.83 12.23
N GLU A 62 0.35 -5.29 11.74
CA GLU A 62 0.23 -6.49 10.91
C GLU A 62 0.80 -6.21 9.51
N MET A 63 0.51 -5.03 8.96
CA MET A 63 1.08 -4.55 7.69
C MET A 63 2.62 -4.45 7.77
N ASP A 64 3.15 -3.81 8.83
CA ASP A 64 4.59 -3.68 9.06
C ASP A 64 5.28 -5.04 9.13
N TYR A 65 4.68 -5.99 9.86
CA TYR A 65 5.17 -7.35 9.94
C TYR A 65 5.22 -8.02 8.57
N LEU A 66 4.12 -7.98 7.81
CA LEU A 66 4.03 -8.63 6.51
C LEU A 66 4.97 -8.01 5.48
N ILE A 67 5.15 -6.68 5.49
CA ILE A 67 6.15 -5.99 4.67
C ILE A 67 7.55 -6.51 5.01
N LYS A 68 7.90 -6.62 6.30
CA LYS A 68 9.20 -7.17 6.72
C LYS A 68 9.41 -8.60 6.24
N ARG A 69 8.38 -9.44 6.28
CA ARG A 69 8.46 -10.82 5.76
C ARG A 69 8.64 -10.83 4.24
N LEU A 70 7.95 -9.94 3.54
CA LEU A 70 8.05 -9.79 2.09
C LEU A 70 9.44 -9.35 1.64
N THR A 71 10.03 -8.34 2.29
CA THR A 71 11.38 -7.85 1.96
C THR A 71 12.44 -8.92 2.21
N LEU A 72 12.30 -9.72 3.27
CA LEU A 72 13.19 -10.86 3.56
C LEU A 72 13.02 -12.03 2.57
N LYS A 73 11.83 -12.22 1.99
CA LYS A 73 11.55 -13.30 1.04
C LYS A 73 12.21 -13.09 -0.32
N TYR A 74 12.38 -11.84 -0.76
CA TYR A 74 12.91 -11.51 -2.09
C TYR A 74 14.23 -10.71 -2.04
N PRO A 75 15.33 -11.28 -1.49
CA PRO A 75 16.60 -10.57 -1.31
C PRO A 75 17.45 -10.43 -2.59
N SER A 76 16.88 -10.62 -3.78
CA SER A 76 17.62 -10.61 -5.06
C SER A 76 18.09 -9.20 -5.48
N GLN A 77 18.79 -9.09 -6.62
CA GLN A 77 19.40 -7.90 -7.27
C GLN A 77 18.57 -6.59 -7.34
N ALA A 78 17.33 -6.60 -6.88
CA ALA A 78 16.42 -5.46 -6.85
C ALA A 78 15.54 -5.52 -5.57
N PRO A 79 16.11 -5.35 -4.37
CA PRO A 79 15.35 -5.41 -3.11
C PRO A 79 14.35 -4.26 -3.00
N LEU A 80 13.19 -4.55 -2.37
CA LEU A 80 12.22 -3.52 -2.00
C LEU A 80 12.78 -2.68 -0.85
N CYS A 81 12.95 -1.39 -1.08
CA CYS A 81 13.13 -0.39 -0.05
C CYS A 81 11.75 0.17 0.35
N VAL A 82 11.37 -0.04 1.61
CA VAL A 82 10.11 0.47 2.16
C VAL A 82 10.40 1.43 3.29
N THR A 83 9.86 2.65 3.20
CA THR A 83 10.03 3.68 4.22
C THR A 83 8.68 4.26 4.64
N THR A 84 8.60 4.78 5.86
CA THR A 84 7.38 5.37 6.43
C THR A 84 7.63 6.84 6.76
N PRO A 85 7.64 7.73 5.75
CA PRO A 85 8.26 9.06 5.84
C PRO A 85 7.58 10.02 6.82
N PHE A 86 6.37 9.72 7.26
CA PHE A 86 5.56 10.58 8.14
C PHE A 86 5.29 9.96 9.52
N ARG A 87 5.74 8.72 9.76
CA ARG A 87 5.53 8.05 11.05
C ARG A 87 6.33 8.76 12.14
N TYR A 88 5.72 8.98 13.30
CA TYR A 88 6.31 9.69 14.44
C TYR A 88 6.79 11.13 14.15
N LYS A 89 6.21 11.79 13.12
CA LYS A 89 6.49 13.20 12.81
C LYS A 89 5.34 14.11 13.21
N ASP A 90 5.70 15.23 13.83
CA ASP A 90 4.77 16.29 14.20
C ASP A 90 4.60 17.35 13.10
N GLY A 91 3.61 18.23 13.26
CA GLY A 91 3.41 19.39 12.38
C GLY A 91 3.03 19.06 10.94
N LEU A 92 2.54 17.84 10.70
CA LEU A 92 2.05 17.38 9.40
C LEU A 92 0.71 18.04 9.05
N THR A 93 0.58 18.39 7.77
CA THR A 93 -0.69 18.83 7.18
C THR A 93 -1.04 17.91 6.01
N THR A 94 -2.34 17.82 5.67
CA THR A 94 -2.79 17.05 4.50
C THR A 94 -2.01 17.46 3.25
N GLN A 95 -1.82 18.77 3.06
CA GLN A 95 -1.07 19.29 1.92
C GLN A 95 0.41 18.86 1.94
N LYS A 96 1.07 18.90 3.10
CA LYS A 96 2.48 18.45 3.22
C LYS A 96 2.62 16.97 2.85
N ILE A 97 1.73 16.12 3.36
CA ILE A 97 1.75 14.68 3.06
C ILE A 97 1.51 14.44 1.57
N LEU A 98 0.42 14.97 1.01
CA LEU A 98 0.08 14.73 -0.40
C LEU A 98 1.12 15.33 -1.36
N SER A 99 1.73 16.48 -1.01
CA SER A 99 2.82 17.07 -1.83
C SER A 99 4.07 16.20 -1.79
N ALA A 100 4.43 15.65 -0.62
CA ALA A 100 5.56 14.72 -0.51
C ALA A 100 5.29 13.40 -1.24
N CYS A 101 4.07 12.87 -1.18
CA CYS A 101 3.66 11.70 -1.95
C CYS A 101 3.79 11.94 -3.47
N GLN A 102 3.30 13.10 -3.95
CA GLN A 102 3.42 13.48 -5.35
C GLN A 102 4.89 13.64 -5.79
N ALA A 103 5.71 14.29 -4.97
CA ALA A 103 7.13 14.48 -5.24
C ALA A 103 7.88 13.13 -5.30
N PHE A 104 7.58 12.20 -4.39
CA PHE A 104 8.15 10.86 -4.40
C PHE A 104 7.81 10.10 -5.69
N LEU A 105 6.53 10.05 -6.05
CA LEU A 105 6.07 9.36 -7.27
C LEU A 105 6.57 10.04 -8.57
N GLY A 106 6.72 11.36 -8.56
CA GLY A 106 7.11 12.16 -9.73
C GLY A 106 8.62 12.42 -9.88
N ALA A 107 9.45 12.00 -8.92
CA ALA A 107 10.87 12.28 -8.99
C ALA A 107 11.55 11.49 -10.13
N HIS A 108 12.37 12.19 -10.91
CA HIS A 108 13.07 11.66 -12.09
C HIS A 108 14.17 10.68 -11.70
N THR A 109 13.81 9.42 -11.47
CA THR A 109 14.75 8.34 -11.15
C THR A 109 14.53 7.13 -12.06
N THR A 110 15.54 6.27 -12.16
CA THR A 110 15.45 4.99 -12.87
C THR A 110 14.63 3.95 -12.09
N SER A 111 14.55 4.10 -10.77
CA SER A 111 13.75 3.23 -9.91
C SER A 111 12.26 3.48 -10.07
N ARG A 112 11.50 2.39 -10.21
CA ARG A 112 10.05 2.40 -10.15
C ARG A 112 9.60 2.68 -8.71
N ARG A 113 8.44 3.32 -8.53
CA ARG A 113 7.92 3.74 -7.21
C ARG A 113 6.44 3.50 -7.07
N LEU A 114 6.02 3.14 -5.86
CA LEU A 114 4.63 3.03 -5.44
C LEU A 114 4.48 3.59 -4.04
N ILE A 115 3.27 4.05 -3.71
CA ILE A 115 2.89 4.34 -2.34
C ILE A 115 1.83 3.34 -1.91
N LEU A 116 2.08 2.62 -0.82
CA LEU A 116 1.03 1.89 -0.11
C LEU A 116 0.39 2.85 0.89
N LEU A 117 -0.92 3.02 0.76
CA LEU A 117 -1.71 4.00 1.49
C LEU A 117 -2.87 3.30 2.21
N GLY A 118 -2.95 3.49 3.52
CA GLY A 118 -4.12 3.12 4.32
C GLY A 118 -4.99 4.33 4.64
N ASP A 119 -6.29 4.21 4.39
CA ASP A 119 -7.31 5.09 4.97
C ASP A 119 -8.17 4.34 5.99
N GLN A 120 -9.32 4.89 6.37
CA GLN A 120 -10.16 4.30 7.42
C GLN A 120 -10.92 3.05 7.00
N TRP A 121 -10.90 2.71 5.71
CA TRP A 121 -11.64 1.58 5.15
C TRP A 121 -10.75 0.63 4.35
N HIS A 122 -9.64 1.12 3.81
CA HIS A 122 -8.97 0.41 2.74
C HIS A 122 -7.46 0.63 2.71
N TRP A 123 -6.74 -0.44 2.37
CA TRP A 123 -5.35 -0.39 1.94
C TRP A 123 -5.29 -0.42 0.42
N SER A 124 -4.55 0.52 -0.17
CA SER A 124 -4.47 0.65 -1.62
C SER A 124 -3.08 1.09 -2.08
N LEU A 125 -2.79 0.89 -3.37
CA LEU A 125 -1.54 1.29 -3.99
C LEU A 125 -1.76 2.50 -4.88
N VAL A 126 -0.98 3.56 -4.67
CA VAL A 126 -0.97 4.74 -5.52
C VAL A 126 0.26 4.66 -6.43
N GLU A 127 0.03 4.64 -7.74
CA GLU A 127 1.10 4.57 -8.73
C GLU A 127 1.41 5.91 -9.40
N ARG A 128 0.45 6.84 -9.36
CA ARG A 128 0.63 8.19 -9.90
C ARG A 128 -0.18 9.19 -9.09
N MET A 129 0.32 10.42 -9.03
CA MET A 129 -0.39 11.53 -8.43
C MET A 129 -0.15 12.79 -9.24
N ASP A 130 -1.19 13.58 -9.47
CA ASP A 130 -1.08 14.92 -10.02
C ASP A 130 -1.61 15.96 -9.03
N SER A 131 -1.84 17.19 -9.49
CA SER A 131 -2.35 18.30 -8.67
C SER A 131 -3.78 18.09 -8.18
N GLU A 132 -4.53 17.16 -8.76
CA GLU A 132 -5.96 16.97 -8.48
C GLU A 132 -6.29 15.57 -7.96
N TYR A 133 -5.60 14.53 -8.44
CA TYR A 133 -5.96 13.13 -8.24
C TYR A 133 -4.79 12.26 -7.78
N LEU A 134 -5.14 11.26 -6.98
CA LEU A 134 -4.36 10.05 -6.74
C LEU A 134 -4.89 8.97 -7.70
N TYR A 135 -4.01 8.27 -8.40
CA TYR A 135 -4.34 7.17 -9.32
C TYR A 135 -3.83 5.87 -8.74
N PHE A 136 -4.68 4.84 -8.74
CA PHE A 136 -4.44 3.64 -7.96
C PHE A 136 -4.27 2.39 -8.82
N PHE A 137 -3.43 1.48 -8.33
CA PHE A 137 -3.29 0.09 -8.77
C PHE A 137 -3.98 -0.82 -7.74
N ASP A 138 -5.31 -0.76 -7.68
CA ASP A 138 -6.07 -1.20 -6.52
C ASP A 138 -6.80 -2.55 -6.68
N SER A 139 -6.99 -3.25 -5.57
CA SER A 139 -7.73 -4.53 -5.55
C SER A 139 -9.24 -4.39 -5.70
N HIS A 140 -9.83 -3.23 -5.38
CA HIS A 140 -11.24 -2.92 -5.61
C HIS A 140 -11.48 -2.16 -6.92
N GLN A 141 -10.47 -2.09 -7.80
CA GLN A 141 -10.55 -1.37 -9.08
C GLN A 141 -10.89 0.13 -8.91
N GLN A 142 -10.56 0.73 -7.77
CA GLN A 142 -10.58 2.17 -7.65
C GLN A 142 -9.55 2.76 -8.62
N GLU A 143 -10.00 3.54 -9.60
CA GLU A 143 -9.08 4.12 -10.59
C GLU A 143 -8.38 5.37 -10.06
N ARG A 144 -9.17 6.32 -9.53
CA ARG A 144 -8.66 7.59 -9.00
C ARG A 144 -9.54 8.19 -7.92
N VAL A 145 -8.92 9.00 -7.06
CA VAL A 145 -9.61 9.77 -6.01
C VAL A 145 -9.07 11.19 -5.98
N SER A 146 -9.97 12.17 -5.92
CA SER A 146 -9.58 13.57 -5.76
C SER A 146 -8.84 13.79 -4.43
N ARG A 147 -7.72 14.51 -4.49
CA ARG A 147 -6.93 14.96 -3.33
C ARG A 147 -7.79 15.69 -2.31
N ALA A 148 -8.78 16.45 -2.76
CA ALA A 148 -9.68 17.22 -1.92
C ALA A 148 -10.56 16.35 -0.99
N ARG A 149 -10.68 15.04 -1.27
CA ARG A 149 -11.40 14.07 -0.43
C ARG A 149 -10.59 13.59 0.77
N TYR A 150 -9.27 13.76 0.76
CA TYR A 150 -8.39 13.36 1.86
C TYR A 150 -8.24 14.46 2.90
N GLY A 151 -8.13 14.07 4.17
CA GLY A 151 -7.81 14.99 5.27
C GLY A 151 -7.21 14.26 6.47
N LEU A 152 -6.17 14.85 7.07
CA LEU A 152 -5.64 14.40 8.37
C LEU A 152 -6.63 14.61 9.52
N ARG A 153 -7.41 15.70 9.47
CA ARG A 153 -8.36 16.14 10.49
C ARG A 153 -9.64 16.69 9.82
N GLY A 154 -10.77 16.65 10.53
CA GLY A 154 -12.05 17.24 10.10
C GLY A 154 -12.96 16.33 9.26
N ASN A 155 -14.00 16.93 8.66
CA ASN A 155 -15.12 16.24 7.97
C ASN A 155 -14.78 15.78 6.53
N LYS A 156 -13.52 15.44 6.25
CA LYS A 156 -13.15 14.91 4.94
C LYS A 156 -13.63 13.47 4.79
N VAL A 157 -14.03 13.11 3.58
CA VAL A 157 -14.63 11.79 3.29
C VAL A 157 -13.63 10.66 3.51
N ARG A 158 -12.33 10.89 3.24
CA ARG A 158 -11.25 9.93 3.51
C ARG A 158 -10.29 10.49 4.55
N ARG A 159 -10.09 9.72 5.61
CA ARG A 159 -9.12 10.00 6.66
C ARG A 159 -7.75 9.60 6.15
N LEU A 160 -6.82 10.55 6.13
CA LEU A 160 -5.43 10.29 5.81
C LEU A 160 -4.69 10.00 7.12
N TYR A 161 -4.23 8.76 7.29
CA TYR A 161 -3.36 8.41 8.42
C TYR A 161 -1.91 8.54 8.00
N SER A 162 -1.17 9.47 8.60
CA SER A 162 0.25 9.68 8.29
C SER A 162 1.10 8.42 8.52
N GLU A 163 0.73 7.62 9.52
CA GLU A 163 1.44 6.39 9.89
C GLU A 163 1.19 5.22 8.92
N SER A 164 0.13 5.33 8.11
CA SER A 164 -0.29 4.35 7.10
C SER A 164 0.15 4.73 5.68
N VAL A 165 1.19 5.55 5.56
CA VAL A 165 1.79 5.89 4.27
C VAL A 165 3.19 5.28 4.18
N TYR A 166 3.36 4.40 3.20
CA TYR A 166 4.59 3.70 2.93
C TYR A 166 5.09 4.08 1.54
N PHE A 167 6.31 4.57 1.46
CA PHE A 167 7.00 4.80 0.21
C PHE A 167 7.76 3.54 -0.15
N VAL A 168 7.53 3.03 -1.35
CA VAL A 168 8.10 1.78 -1.83
C VAL A 168 8.83 2.02 -3.13
N GLU A 169 10.09 1.61 -3.19
CA GLU A 169 10.90 1.64 -4.40
C GLU A 169 11.83 0.43 -4.45
N VAL A 170 12.39 0.17 -5.63
CA VAL A 170 13.43 -0.84 -5.81
C VAL A 170 14.78 -0.15 -5.92
N THR A 171 15.74 -0.60 -5.12
CA THR A 171 17.14 -0.13 -5.14
C THR A 171 18.05 -1.10 -5.87
#